data_AF-A0A166DEW8-F1
#
_entry.id   AF-A0A166DEW8-F1
#
_cell.length_a   1.000
_cell.length_b   1.000
_cell.length_c   1.000
_cell.angle_alpha   90.00
_cell.angle_beta   90.00
_cell.angle_gamma   90.00
#
_symmetry.space_group_name_H-M   'P 1'
#
loop_
_entity.id
_entity.type
_entity.pdbx_description
1 polymer ?
#
loop_
_entity_poly.entity_id
_entity_poly.type
_entity_poly.pdbx_seq_one_letter_code
_entity_poly.pdbx_strand_id
1 'polypeptide(L)' 'MLEEDIKVVADFLQRSVQIALMLQKEAGTKLLKDFVAAATKQQEGKQVQDLKKDVQAFATKWPLPGVDVKNLQKPEGLHK' A
#
# COMPACT_ATOMS: atom_id res chain seq x y z
N MET A 1 -16.52 5.48 7.91
CA MET A 1 -15.95 6.43 6.93
C MET A 1 -17.04 7.39 6.54
N LEU A 2 -16.68 8.66 6.35
CA LEU A 2 -17.49 9.69 5.73
C LEU A 2 -16.95 10.00 4.32
N GLU A 3 -17.63 10.87 3.57
CA GLU A 3 -17.23 11.22 2.20
C GLU A 3 -15.81 11.81 2.10
N GLU A 4 -15.38 12.53 3.13
CA GLU A 4 -14.03 13.10 3.21
C GLU A 4 -12.96 12.01 3.33
N ASP A 5 -13.25 10.92 4.03
CA ASP A 5 -12.35 9.77 4.14
C ASP A 5 -12.20 9.04 2.81
N ILE A 6 -13.27 9.00 2.01
CA ILE A 6 -13.23 8.42 0.66
C ILE A 6 -12.32 9.23 -0.28
N LYS A 7 -12.25 10.56 -0.11
CA LYS A 7 -11.29 11.39 -0.86
C LYS A 7 -9.85 11.03 -0.50
N VAL A 8 -9.56 10.70 0.75
CA VAL A 8 -8.24 10.23 1.18
C VAL A 8 -7.92 8.87 0.55
N VAL A 9 -8.90 7.96 0.45
CA VAL A 9 -8.71 6.68 -0.27
C VAL A 9 -8.42 6.92 -1.75
N ALA A 10 -9.12 7.87 -2.39
CA ALA A 10 -8.85 8.23 -3.78
C ALA A 10 -7.42 8.78 -3.97
N ASP A 11 -6.92 9.57 -3.03
CA ASP A 11 -5.52 10.04 -3.05
C ASP A 11 -4.52 8.88 -2.95
N PHE A 12 -4.77 7.89 -2.08
CA PHE A 12 -3.94 6.69 -2.00
C PHE A 12 -3.94 5.87 -3.30
N LEU A 13 -5.09 5.75 -3.97
CA LEU A 13 -5.18 5.10 -5.27
C LEU A 13 -4.40 5.86 -6.33
N GLN A 14 -4.52 7.19 -6.37
CA GLN A 14 -3.76 8.04 -7.28
C GLN A 14 -2.25 7.90 -7.06
N ARG A 15 -1.78 7.95 -5.80
CA ARG A 15 -0.38 7.74 -5.43
C ARG A 15 0.11 6.35 -5.86
N SER A 16 -0.70 5.31 -5.68
CA SER A 16 -0.38 3.94 -6.12
C SER A 16 -0.13 3.86 -7.62
N VAL A 17 -1.00 4.48 -8.42
CA VAL A 17 -0.89 4.50 -9.88
C VAL A 17 0.34 5.28 -10.33
N GLN A 18 0.64 6.41 -9.69
CA GLN A 18 1.86 7.18 -10.01
C GLN A 18 3.13 6.37 -9.75
N ILE A 19 3.19 5.66 -8.61
CA ILE A 19 4.33 4.78 -8.30
C ILE A 19 4.42 3.64 -9.31
N ALA A 20 3.30 3.03 -9.69
CA ALA A 20 3.28 1.99 -10.73
C ALA A 20 3.79 2.50 -12.09
N LEU A 21 3.44 3.73 -12.47
CA LEU A 21 3.94 4.33 -13.72
C LEU A 21 5.44 4.63 -13.67
N MET A 22 5.98 5.03 -12.51
CA MET A 22 7.43 5.22 -12.32
C MET A 22 8.17 3.89 -12.43
N LEU A 23 7.72 2.87 -11.69
CA LEU A 23 8.25 1.51 -11.74
C LEU A 23 8.22 0.92 -13.16
N GLN A 24 7.15 1.17 -13.92
CA GLN A 24 7.03 0.70 -15.29
C GLN A 24 8.02 1.40 -16.24
N LYS A 25 8.30 2.69 -16.03
CA LYS A 25 9.33 3.42 -16.78
C LYS A 25 10.73 2.92 -16.43
N GLU A 26 11.00 2.64 -15.15
CA GLU A 26 12.31 2.19 -14.68
C GLU A 26 12.60 0.74 -15.09
N ALA A 27 11.59 -0.14 -15.08
CA ALA A 27 11.71 -1.49 -15.60
C ALA A 27 12.04 -1.51 -17.10
N GLY A 28 11.57 -0.52 -17.87
CA GLY A 28 11.86 -0.37 -19.31
C GLY A 28 11.33 -1.50 -20.21
N THR A 29 10.69 -2.52 -19.64
CA THR A 29 10.14 -3.68 -20.35
C THR A 29 8.64 -3.83 -20.04
N LYS A 30 7.94 -4.58 -20.89
CA LYS A 30 6.52 -4.94 -20.68
C LYS A 30 6.37 -6.21 -19.82
N LEU A 31 7.46 -6.75 -19.28
CA LEU A 31 7.44 -8.01 -18.56
C LEU A 31 7.13 -7.78 -17.08
N LEU A 32 6.13 -8.48 -16.57
CA LEU A 32 5.72 -8.41 -15.15
C LEU A 32 6.86 -8.76 -14.19
N LYS A 33 7.76 -9.68 -14.54
CA LYS A 33 8.90 -10.05 -13.69
C LYS A 33 9.85 -8.87 -13.44
N ASP A 34 10.05 -8.01 -14.43
CA ASP A 34 10.98 -6.88 -14.34
C ASP A 34 10.33 -5.74 -13.56
N PHE A 35 9.01 -5.55 -13.73
CA PHE A 35 8.21 -4.66 -12.90
C PHE A 35 8.25 -5.06 -11.42
N VAL A 36 8.04 -6.35 -11.12
CA VAL A 36 8.12 -6.86 -9.74
C VAL A 36 9.54 -6.70 -9.18
N ALA A 37 10.57 -6.95 -9.99
CA ALA A 37 11.96 -6.73 -9.59
C ALA A 37 12.22 -5.26 -9.25
N ALA A 38 11.72 -4.31 -10.07
CA ALA A 38 11.83 -2.87 -9.80
C ALA A 38 11.10 -2.49 -8.51
N ALA A 39 9.88 -3.00 -8.29
CA ALA A 39 9.09 -2.75 -7.09
C ALA A 39 9.71 -3.30 -5.80
N THR A 40 10.58 -4.31 -5.92
CA THR A 40 11.25 -4.96 -4.78
C THR A 40 12.65 -4.38 -4.52
N LYS A 41 13.20 -3.57 -5.42
CA LYS A 41 14.48 -2.87 -5.21
C LYS A 41 14.34 -1.76 -4.16
N GLN A 42 15.41 -1.52 -3.40
CA GLN A 42 15.38 -0.64 -2.23
C GLN A 42 15.05 0.84 -2.51
N GLN A 43 15.26 1.34 -3.73
CA GLN A 43 15.08 2.76 -4.03
C GLN A 43 13.61 3.11 -4.30
N GLU A 44 12.98 2.45 -5.28
CA GLU A 44 11.55 2.65 -5.59
C GLU A 44 10.61 1.86 -4.68
N GLY A 45 11.05 0.69 -4.19
CA GLY A 45 10.29 -0.11 -3.22
C GLY A 45 10.07 0.63 -1.90
N LYS A 46 10.89 1.63 -1.56
CA LYS A 46 10.68 2.48 -0.39
C LYS A 46 9.39 3.29 -0.50
N GLN A 47 9.06 3.81 -1.69
CA GLN A 47 7.80 4.55 -1.88
C GLN A 47 6.59 3.65 -1.74
N VAL A 48 6.69 2.39 -2.19
CA VAL A 48 5.65 1.37 -1.99
C VAL A 48 5.50 1.04 -0.50
N GLN A 49 6.61 0.91 0.23
CA GLN A 49 6.59 0.66 1.67
C GLN A 49 6.02 1.82 2.47
N ASP A 50 6.35 3.07 2.11
CA ASP A 50 5.83 4.25 2.77
C ASP A 50 4.32 4.40 2.50
N LEU A 51 3.87 4.18 1.27
CA LEU A 51 2.44 4.14 0.96
C LEU A 51 1.70 3.05 1.75
N LYS A 52 2.30 1.86 1.88
CA LYS A 52 1.75 0.78 2.71
C LYS A 52 1.56 1.21 4.16
N LYS A 53 2.55 1.90 4.75
CA LYS A 53 2.47 2.41 6.13
C LYS A 53 1.37 3.45 6.28
N ASP A 54 1.28 4.40 5.36
CA ASP A 54 0.25 5.45 5.37
C ASP A 54 -1.16 4.85 5.30
N VAL A 55 -1.37 3.90 4.37
CA VAL A 55 -2.66 3.21 4.21
C VAL A 55 -3.02 2.40 5.45
N GLN A 56 -2.06 1.69 6.05
CA GLN A 56 -2.27 0.95 7.29
C GLN A 56 -2.64 1.89 8.44
N ALA A 57 -1.92 3.00 8.60
CA ALA A 57 -2.19 4.00 9.63
C ALA A 57 -3.56 4.68 9.45
N PHE A 58 -4.04 4.82 8.22
CA PHE A 58 -5.39 5.29 7.93
C PHE A 58 -6.45 4.24 8.23
N ALA A 59 -6.23 2.99 7.81
CA ALA A 59 -7.17 1.89 7.99
C ALA A 59 -7.40 1.55 9.47
N THR A 60 -6.37 1.64 10.32
CA THR A 60 -6.47 1.34 11.76
C THR A 60 -7.30 2.36 12.55
N LYS A 61 -7.66 3.51 11.95
CA LYS A 61 -8.57 4.48 12.56
C LYS A 61 -10.02 4.00 12.62
N TRP A 62 -10.37 3.03 11.79
CA TRP A 62 -11.73 2.52 11.67
C TRP A 62 -11.88 1.20 12.44
N PRO A 63 -12.96 1.04 13.21
CA PRO A 63 -13.23 -0.22 13.89
C PRO A 63 -13.52 -1.32 12.87
N LEU A 64 -12.99 -2.52 13.11
CA LEU A 64 -13.31 -3.70 12.31
C LEU A 64 -14.70 -4.22 12.70
N PRO A 65 -15.67 -4.27 11.77
CA PRO A 65 -17.00 -4.75 12.08
C PRO A 65 -16.96 -6.26 12.37
N GLY A 66 -17.60 -6.68 13.47
CA GLY A 66 -17.73 -8.09 13.82
C GLY A 66 -16.51 -8.74 14.47
N VAL A 67 -15.44 -7.98 14.78
CA VAL A 67 -14.26 -8.51 15.48
C VAL A 67 -13.82 -7.57 16.60
N ASP A 68 -13.68 -8.10 17.81
CA ASP A 68 -13.08 -7.38 18.94
C ASP A 68 -11.58 -7.19 18.72
N VAL A 69 -11.21 -6.00 18.22
CA VAL A 69 -9.81 -5.60 17.98
C VAL A 69 -8.90 -5.69 19.21
N LYS A 70 -9.47 -5.77 20.43
CA LYS A 70 -8.73 -5.92 21.69
C LYS A 70 -8.10 -7.30 21.88
N ASN A 71 -8.69 -8.35 21.29
CA ASN A 71 -8.24 -9.74 21.43
C ASN A 71 -7.71 -10.33 20.11
N LEU A 72 -7.46 -9.48 19.11
CA LEU A 72 -7.09 -9.90 17.77
C LEU A 72 -5.62 -10.33 17.75
N GLN A 73 -5.38 -11.65 17.77
CA GLN A 73 -4.05 -12.21 17.49
C GLN A 73 -3.67 -11.84 16.06
N LYS A 74 -2.55 -11.12 15.90
CA LYS A 74 -2.05 -10.74 14.56
C LYS A 74 -1.78 -12.03 13.77
N PRO A 75 -2.33 -12.18 12.55
CA PRO A 75 -2.04 -13.35 11.73
C PRO A 75 -0.54 -13.39 11.39
N GLU A 76 0.06 -14.58 11.50
CA GLU A 76 1.47 -14.81 11.18
C GLU A 76 1.75 -14.39 9.72
N GLY A 77 2.65 -13.43 9.52
CA GLY A 77 3.06 -12.95 8.18
C GLY A 77 3.26 -11.45 8.03
N LEU A 78 2.77 -10.63 8.96
CA LEU A 78 3.09 -9.19 9.03
C LEU A 78 4.43 -8.97 9.75
N HIS A 79 5.53 -9.37 9.12
CA HIS A 79 6.87 -8.97 9.55
C HIS A 79 7.21 -7.55 9.05
N LYS A 80 7.93 -6.82 9.90
CA LYS A 80 8.30 -5.40 9.82
C LYS A 80 8.90 -4.98 8.48
#